data_AF-A0A6P8CX73-F1
#
_entry.id   AF-A0A6P8CX73-F1
#
_cell.length_a   1.000
_cell.length_b   1.000
_cell.length_c   1.000
_cell.angle_alpha   90.00
_cell.angle_beta   90.00
_cell.angle_gamma   90.00
#
_symmetry.space_group_name_H-M   'P 1'
#
loop_
_entity.id
_entity.type
_entity.pdbx_description
1 polymer ?
#
loop_
_entity_poly.entity_id
_entity_poly.type
_entity_poly.pdbx_seq_one_letter_code
_entity_poly.pdbx_strand_id
1 'polypeptide(L)'
;MKTCKDLAYKMVTLEGDAMQSVLPSYTYSFLGFAAKLNSIQATTLAKMQGVVSVFGSRILELHTTRSWDFMGLTLDNGRATPMQLAFGADVIAGILDSGLAGV
;
A
#
# COMPACT_ATOMS: atom_id res chain seq x y z
N MET A 1 -22.38 -3.05 12.31
CA MET A 1 -21.42 -2.85 11.20
C MET A 1 -20.11 -3.48 11.63
N LYS A 2 -19.60 -4.49 10.92
CA LYS A 2 -18.34 -5.17 11.31
C LYS A 2 -17.16 -4.33 10.83
N THR A 3 -16.20 -4.06 11.71
CA THR A 3 -14.95 -3.38 11.40
C THR A 3 -13.87 -4.38 11.01
N CYS A 4 -12.77 -3.93 10.39
CA CYS A 4 -11.60 -4.79 10.13
C CYS A 4 -11.06 -5.44 11.42
N LYS A 5 -11.17 -4.73 12.54
CA LYS A 5 -10.80 -5.27 13.86
C LYS A 5 -11.66 -6.47 14.22
N ASP A 6 -12.97 -6.41 14.01
CA ASP A 6 -13.87 -7.53 14.34
C ASP A 6 -13.55 -8.78 13.50
N LEU A 7 -13.17 -8.60 12.23
CA LEU A 7 -12.79 -9.71 11.37
C LEU A 7 -11.42 -10.29 11.77
N ALA A 8 -10.46 -9.42 12.10
CA ALA A 8 -9.15 -9.83 12.62
C ALA A 8 -9.29 -10.57 13.97
N TYR A 9 -10.05 -10.02 14.92
CA TYR A 9 -10.33 -10.67 16.20
C TYR A 9 -11.01 -12.02 16.03
N LYS A 10 -12.01 -12.14 15.13
CA LYS A 10 -12.68 -13.41 14.87
C LYS A 10 -11.73 -14.47 14.32
N MET A 11 -10.78 -14.08 13.46
CA MET A 11 -9.68 -14.97 13.04
C MET A 11 -8.80 -15.41 14.20
N VAL A 12 -8.37 -14.47 15.04
CA VAL A 12 -7.48 -14.74 16.18
C VAL A 12 -8.12 -15.71 17.18
N THR A 13 -9.42 -15.60 17.43
CA THR A 13 -10.16 -16.49 18.34
C THR A 13 -10.47 -17.88 17.77
N LEU A 14 -10.43 -18.08 16.44
CA LEU A 14 -10.77 -19.37 15.83
C LEU A 14 -9.64 -20.41 15.92
N GLU A 15 -8.38 -19.98 16.06
CA GLU A 15 -7.22 -20.90 16.01
C GLU A 15 -6.25 -20.80 17.19
N GLY A 16 -6.62 -20.11 18.27
CA GLY A 16 -5.96 -20.24 19.57
C GLY A 16 -4.59 -19.55 19.74
N ASP A 17 -3.99 -18.98 18.70
CA ASP A 17 -2.68 -18.34 18.84
C ASP A 17 -2.42 -17.28 17.74
N ALA A 18 -2.84 -16.02 17.94
CA ALA A 18 -2.57 -14.95 16.95
C ALA A 18 -2.71 -13.51 17.43
N MET A 19 -2.48 -13.17 18.71
CA MET A 19 -2.48 -11.74 19.09
C MET A 19 -1.27 -10.94 18.53
N GLN A 20 -0.25 -11.61 17.96
CA GLN A 20 0.96 -10.95 17.44
C GLN A 20 1.03 -10.79 15.91
N SER A 21 0.03 -11.22 15.13
CA SER A 21 0.17 -11.36 13.67
C SER A 21 -0.65 -10.37 12.82
N VAL A 22 -1.39 -9.44 13.45
CA VAL A 22 -2.23 -8.47 12.72
C VAL A 22 -1.46 -7.16 12.51
N LEU A 23 -1.16 -6.87 11.25
CA LEU A 23 -0.54 -5.61 10.82
C LEU A 23 -1.59 -4.48 10.75
N PRO A 24 -1.17 -3.19 10.67
CA PRO A 24 -2.08 -2.05 10.71
C PRO A 24 -3.25 -2.18 9.73
N SER A 25 -4.45 -1.85 10.20
CA SER A 25 -5.67 -1.87 9.38
C SER A 25 -5.76 -0.61 8.53
N TYR A 26 -5.97 -0.77 7.24
CA TYR A 26 -6.27 0.34 6.33
C TYR A 26 -7.75 0.68 6.48
N THR A 27 -8.08 1.95 6.73
CA THR A 27 -9.47 2.36 7.05
C THR A 27 -10.03 3.42 6.10
N TYR A 28 -9.17 4.14 5.37
CA TYR A 28 -9.59 5.31 4.59
C TYR A 28 -9.91 5.03 3.11
N SER A 29 -9.27 4.03 2.49
CA SER A 29 -9.45 3.73 1.05
C SER A 29 -10.05 2.34 0.81
N PHE A 30 -9.69 1.37 1.64
CA PHE A 30 -10.23 0.01 1.64
C PHE A 30 -10.19 -0.50 3.07
N LEU A 31 -11.18 -1.31 3.46
CA LEU A 31 -11.23 -1.96 4.76
C LEU A 31 -10.48 -3.30 4.67
N GLY A 32 -9.21 -3.31 5.07
CA GLY A 32 -8.37 -4.50 5.01
C GLY A 32 -7.25 -4.55 6.05
N PHE A 33 -6.65 -5.73 6.19
CA PHE A 33 -5.48 -5.98 7.05
C PHE A 33 -4.56 -7.01 6.37
N ALA A 34 -3.31 -7.08 6.83
CA ALA A 34 -2.36 -8.11 6.45
C ALA A 34 -2.05 -9.01 7.65
N ALA A 35 -1.87 -10.30 7.42
CA ALA A 35 -1.55 -11.29 8.43
C ALA A 35 -0.67 -12.42 7.86
N LYS A 36 0.15 -13.04 8.72
CA LYS A 36 0.85 -14.28 8.38
C LYS A 36 -0.10 -15.45 8.58
N LEU A 37 -0.46 -16.12 7.48
CA LEU A 37 -1.40 -17.24 7.48
C LEU A 37 -0.80 -18.41 6.71
N ASN A 38 -1.09 -19.63 7.17
CA ASN A 38 -0.90 -20.83 6.37
C ASN A 38 -2.02 -20.97 5.31
N SER A 39 -1.86 -21.91 4.37
CA SER A 39 -2.81 -22.08 3.27
C SER A 39 -4.23 -22.45 3.72
N ILE A 40 -4.36 -23.19 4.82
CA ILE A 40 -5.67 -23.60 5.37
C ILE A 40 -6.36 -22.37 5.96
N GLN A 41 -5.65 -21.61 6.80
CA GLN A 41 -6.12 -20.35 7.39
C GLN A 41 -6.59 -19.35 6.32
N ALA A 42 -5.79 -19.15 5.27
CA ALA A 42 -6.14 -18.24 4.17
C ALA A 42 -7.41 -18.69 3.42
N THR A 43 -7.56 -20.00 3.18
CA THR A 43 -8.74 -20.57 2.51
C THR A 43 -9.99 -20.46 3.38
N THR A 44 -9.86 -20.71 4.68
CA THR A 44 -10.95 -20.54 5.65
C THR A 44 -11.40 -19.09 5.70
N LEU A 45 -10.46 -18.14 5.73
CA LEU A 45 -10.76 -16.70 5.71
C LEU A 45 -11.54 -16.28 4.47
N ALA A 46 -11.11 -16.75 3.30
CA ALA A 46 -11.73 -16.40 2.02
C ALA A 46 -13.22 -16.81 1.94
N LYS A 47 -13.65 -17.79 2.76
CA LYS A 47 -15.04 -18.26 2.83
C LYS A 47 -15.87 -17.54 3.90
N MET A 48 -15.27 -16.68 4.73
CA MET A 48 -15.99 -15.99 5.80
C MET A 48 -16.89 -14.89 5.25
N GLN A 49 -18.14 -14.84 5.74
CA GLN A 49 -19.09 -13.77 5.40
C GLN A 49 -18.52 -12.38 5.75
N GLY A 50 -18.42 -11.50 4.75
CA GLY A 50 -17.85 -10.16 4.87
C GLY A 50 -16.41 -10.04 4.37
N VAL A 51 -15.76 -11.14 3.98
CA VAL A 51 -14.48 -11.12 3.27
C VAL A 51 -14.73 -11.03 1.78
N VAL A 52 -14.23 -9.96 1.16
CA VAL A 52 -14.36 -9.75 -0.29
C VAL A 52 -13.29 -10.51 -1.06
N SER A 53 -12.04 -10.50 -0.56
CA SER A 53 -10.91 -11.18 -1.22
C SER A 53 -9.79 -11.49 -0.24
N VAL A 54 -9.07 -12.58 -0.48
CA VAL A 54 -7.81 -12.93 0.19
C VAL A 54 -6.78 -13.20 -0.89
N PHE A 55 -5.62 -12.55 -0.82
CA PHE A 55 -4.52 -12.74 -1.76
C PHE A 55 -3.18 -12.67 -1.03
N GLY A 56 -2.18 -13.36 -1.57
CA GLY A 56 -0.82 -13.32 -1.04
C GLY A 56 -0.22 -11.93 -1.20
N SER A 57 0.45 -11.46 -0.14
CA SER A 57 1.27 -10.24 -0.23
C SER A 57 2.38 -10.45 -1.25
N ARG A 58 2.64 -9.44 -2.09
CA ARG A 58 3.66 -9.47 -3.13
C ARG A 58 4.66 -8.36 -2.91
N ILE A 59 5.93 -8.67 -3.11
CA ILE A 59 6.97 -7.66 -3.28
C ILE A 59 6.95 -7.27 -4.75
N LEU A 60 6.91 -5.98 -5.03
CA LEU A 60 6.99 -5.43 -6.38
C LEU A 60 8.43 -4.96 -6.62
N GLU A 61 8.98 -5.26 -7.80
CA GLU A 61 10.28 -4.78 -8.22
C GLU A 61 10.19 -3.35 -8.76
N LEU A 62 11.18 -2.52 -8.46
CA LEU A 62 11.26 -1.16 -8.99
C LEU A 62 11.63 -1.21 -10.47
N HIS A 63 10.80 -0.60 -11.31
CA HIS A 63 11.04 -0.53 -12.75
C HIS A 63 11.84 0.71 -13.18
N THR A 64 12.01 1.70 -12.30
CA THR A 64 12.70 2.96 -12.60
C THR A 64 13.57 3.38 -11.43
N THR A 65 14.82 3.77 -11.68
CA THR A 65 15.75 4.32 -10.67
C THR A 65 15.89 5.85 -10.75
N ARG A 66 15.20 6.49 -11.70
CA ARG A 66 15.30 7.92 -12.04
C ARG A 66 13.94 8.53 -12.37
N SER A 67 13.02 8.49 -11.40
CA SER A 67 11.62 8.90 -11.56
C SER A 67 11.46 10.33 -12.12
N TRP A 68 12.33 11.26 -11.71
CA TRP A 68 12.34 12.65 -12.24
C TRP A 68 12.67 12.72 -13.73
N ASP A 69 13.64 11.92 -14.19
CA ASP A 69 14.04 11.88 -15.58
C ASP A 69 13.02 11.15 -16.46
N PHE A 70 12.38 10.11 -15.93
CA PHE A 70 11.26 9.44 -16.58
C PHE A 70 10.09 10.42 -16.82
N MET A 71 9.82 11.29 -15.85
CA MET A 71 8.76 12.32 -15.95
C MET A 71 9.18 13.55 -16.77
N GLY A 72 10.43 13.63 -17.24
CA GLY A 72 10.94 14.80 -17.94
C GLY A 72 11.06 16.06 -17.07
N LEU A 73 11.19 15.88 -15.75
CA LEU A 73 11.30 16.96 -14.74
C LEU A 73 12.75 17.27 -14.35
N THR A 74 13.72 16.86 -15.16
CA THR A 74 15.13 17.15 -14.92
C THR A 74 15.37 18.66 -14.93
N LEU A 75 15.79 19.22 -13.78
CA LEU A 75 16.12 20.63 -13.66
C LEU A 75 17.54 20.86 -14.21
N ASP A 76 17.65 21.46 -15.40
CA ASP A 76 18.93 21.95 -15.92
C ASP A 76 19.35 23.20 -15.12
N ASN A 77 20.55 23.14 -14.54
CA ASN A 77 21.12 24.10 -13.58
C ASN A 77 21.34 25.54 -14.12
N GLY A 78 20.81 25.89 -15.29
CA GLY A 78 21.11 27.15 -15.96
C GLY A 78 20.11 27.60 -17.03
N ARG A 79 18.93 26.96 -17.15
CA ARG A 79 17.86 27.43 -18.06
C ARG A 79 16.65 27.89 -17.24
N ALA A 80 16.00 28.96 -17.73
CA ALA A 80 14.76 29.47 -17.15
C ALA A 80 13.78 28.33 -16.90
N THR A 81 13.04 28.42 -15.79
CA THR A 81 12.02 27.44 -15.39
C THR A 81 11.24 26.96 -16.62
N PRO A 82 11.27 25.66 -16.96
CA PRO A 82 10.53 25.14 -18.10
C PRO A 82 9.06 25.60 -18.03
N MET A 83 8.47 26.04 -19.14
CA MET A 83 7.05 26.47 -19.19
C MET A 83 6.09 25.43 -18.58
N GLN A 84 6.48 24.15 -18.57
CA GLN A 84 5.76 23.05 -17.93
C GLN A 84 5.57 23.25 -16.41
N LEU A 85 6.47 23.97 -15.73
CA LEU A 85 6.35 24.32 -14.31
C LEU A 85 5.36 25.46 -14.05
N ALA A 86 4.94 26.21 -15.08
CA ALA A 86 3.98 27.31 -14.92
C ALA A 86 2.53 26.82 -14.69
N PHE A 87 2.25 25.54 -14.94
CA PHE A 87 0.91 24.95 -14.85
C PHE A 87 0.72 24.02 -13.63
N GLY A 88 1.70 23.96 -12.73
CA GLY A 88 1.63 23.11 -11.53
C GLY A 88 0.79 23.68 -10.38
N ALA A 89 0.25 24.89 -10.52
CA ALA A 89 -0.57 25.51 -9.48
C ALA A 89 -1.79 24.64 -9.17
N ASP A 90 -2.06 24.43 -7.87
CA ASP A 90 -3.17 23.63 -7.33
C ASP A 90 -3.16 22.13 -7.71
N VAL A 91 -2.02 21.59 -8.18
CA VAL A 91 -1.86 20.15 -8.47
C VAL A 91 -1.02 19.45 -7.40
N ILE A 92 -1.54 18.34 -6.87
CA ILE A 92 -0.80 17.43 -5.98
C ILE A 92 -0.49 16.14 -6.74
N ALA A 93 0.80 15.84 -6.93
CA ALA A 93 1.27 14.58 -7.49
C ALA A 93 1.84 13.69 -6.38
N GLY A 94 1.18 12.55 -6.11
CA GLY A 94 1.68 11.54 -5.18
C GLY A 94 2.60 10.55 -5.91
N ILE A 95 3.83 10.39 -5.42
CA ILE A 95 4.81 9.45 -5.97
C ILE A 95 5.08 8.36 -4.93
N LEU A 96 4.88 7.10 -5.32
CA LEU A 96 5.22 5.92 -4.52
C LEU A 96 6.52 5.34 -5.08
N ASP A 97 7.63 5.58 -4.40
CA ASP A 97 8.98 5.16 -4.80
C ASP A 97 9.76 4.70 -3.54
N SER A 98 11.02 4.29 -3.69
CA SER A 98 11.93 3.97 -2.58
C SER A 98 12.29 5.17 -1.70
N GLY A 99 11.83 6.37 -2.06
CA GLY A 99 12.19 7.63 -1.43
C GLY A 99 13.33 8.36 -2.17
N LEU A 100 13.74 9.50 -1.62
CA LEU A 100 14.88 10.27 -2.12
C LEU A 100 16.14 9.89 -1.35
N ALA A 101 17.24 9.61 -2.06
CA ALA A 101 18.54 9.54 -1.42
C ALA A 101 18.94 10.97 -0.98
N GLY A 102 19.19 11.15 0.32
CA GLY A 102 19.59 12.44 0.87
C GLY A 102 20.88 12.94 0.24
N VAL A 103 20.90 14.23 -0.09
CA VAL A 103 22.09 15.04 -0.34
C VAL A 103 22.52 15.67 0.97
#